data_AF-A0A0B5SFS6-F1
#
_entry.id   AF-A0A0B5SFS6-F1
#
_cell.length_a   1.000
_cell.length_b   1.000
_cell.length_c   1.000
_cell.angle_alpha   90.00
_cell.angle_beta   90.00
_cell.angle_gamma   90.00
#
_symmetry.space_group_name_H-M   'P 1'
#
loop_
_entity.id
_entity.type
_entity.pdbx_description
1 polymer ?
#
loop_
_entity_poly.entity_id
_entity_poly.type
_entity_poly.pdbx_seq_one_letter_code
_entity_poly.pdbx_strand_id
1 'polypeptide(L)'
;MKELVSMGSSMFLQLLFLYIFISVVLLELNPWYAVVVYVAIAIISLLLGIYSIAFSMKSSLNTIFLTLPGGIIITLFSILIIGFTVFAYFLREGDIPPVIRL
;
A
#
# COMPACT_ATOMS: atom_id res chain seq x y z
N MET A 1 -12.08 -0.82 -19.07
CA MET A 1 -10.75 -0.16 -19.10
C MET A 1 -10.41 0.59 -17.82
N LYS A 2 -11.25 1.54 -17.35
CA LYS A 2 -10.94 2.35 -16.15
C LYS A 2 -10.65 1.53 -14.88
N GLU A 3 -11.40 0.45 -14.65
CA GLU A 3 -11.19 -0.46 -13.50
C GLU A 3 -9.85 -1.22 -13.60
N LEU A 4 -9.54 -1.77 -14.78
CA LEU A 4 -8.30 -2.51 -15.02
C LEU A 4 -7.07 -1.61 -14.83
N VAL A 5 -7.16 -0.35 -15.27
CA VAL A 5 -6.11 0.66 -15.07
C VAL A 5 -5.95 1.01 -13.59
N SER A 6 -7.06 1.17 -12.86
CA SER A 6 -7.04 1.42 -11.41
C SER A 6 -6.37 0.27 -10.67
N MET A 7 -6.77 -0.96 -10.97
CA MET A 7 -6.27 -2.18 -10.33
C MET A 7 -4.79 -2.40 -10.65
N GLY A 8 -4.38 -2.22 -11.92
CA GLY A 8 -2.98 -2.27 -12.33
C GLY A 8 -2.13 -1.19 -11.68
N SER A 9 -2.66 0.04 -11.54
CA SER A 9 -1.96 1.14 -10.86
C SER A 9 -1.74 0.85 -9.37
N SER A 10 -2.75 0.30 -8.70
CA SER A 10 -2.61 -0.12 -7.29
C SER A 10 -1.59 -1.23 -7.12
N MET A 11 -1.60 -2.25 -7.99
CA MET A 11 -0.61 -3.33 -7.95
C MET A 11 0.81 -2.79 -8.18
N PHE A 12 0.98 -1.87 -9.14
CA PHE A 12 2.24 -1.20 -9.37
C PHE A 12 2.72 -0.42 -8.14
N LEU A 13 1.84 0.34 -7.50
CA LEU A 13 2.15 1.07 -6.27
C LEU A 13 2.59 0.14 -5.13
N GLN A 14 1.97 -1.04 -4.99
CA GLN A 14 2.35 -2.02 -3.98
C GLN A 14 3.70 -2.66 -4.27
N LEU A 15 3.98 -2.99 -5.55
CA LEU A 15 5.29 -3.49 -5.97
C LEU A 15 6.39 -2.43 -5.82
N LEU A 16 6.07 -1.17 -6.13
CA LEU A 16 6.96 -0.04 -5.92
C LEU A 16 7.31 0.12 -4.44
N PHE A 17 6.31 0.05 -3.55
CA PHE A 17 6.55 0.04 -2.10
C PHE A 17 7.49 -1.11 -1.72
N LEU A 18 7.21 -2.33 -2.17
CA LEU A 18 8.02 -3.51 -1.86
C LEU A 18 9.48 -3.31 -2.32
N TYR A 19 9.67 -2.81 -3.54
CA TYR A 19 11.00 -2.54 -4.09
C TYR A 19 11.77 -1.52 -3.25
N ILE A 20 11.15 -0.38 -2.95
CA ILE A 20 11.80 0.66 -2.14
C ILE A 20 12.10 0.12 -0.73
N PHE A 21 11.16 -0.60 -0.13
CA PHE A 21 11.31 -1.17 1.20
C PHE A 21 12.47 -2.18 1.30
N ILE A 22 12.55 -3.14 0.37
CA ILE A 22 13.64 -4.14 0.33
C ILE A 22 14.99 -3.47 0.05
N SER A 23 15.01 -2.44 -0.79
CA SER A 23 16.25 -1.75 -1.14
C SER A 23 16.85 -0.95 0.03
N VAL A 24 16.07 -0.65 1.07
CA VAL A 24 16.45 0.17 2.25
C VAL A 24 16.96 1.59 1.90
N VAL A 25 17.00 1.96 0.61
CA VAL A 25 17.59 3.21 0.09
C VAL A 25 17.00 4.44 0.77
N LEU A 26 15.68 4.52 0.90
CA LEU A 26 15.05 5.68 1.53
C LEU A 26 15.32 5.74 3.04
N LEU A 27 15.44 4.58 3.70
CA LEU A 27 15.67 4.50 5.13
C LEU A 27 17.09 4.96 5.50
N GLU A 28 18.08 4.64 4.65
CA GLU A 28 19.48 5.07 4.81
C GLU A 28 19.67 6.56 4.52
N LEU A 29 18.94 7.11 3.55
CA LEU A 29 19.02 8.52 3.20
C LEU A 29 18.36 9.41 4.25
N ASN A 30 17.10 9.15 4.57
CA ASN A 30 16.36 9.87 5.59
C ASN A 30 15.11 9.07 6.01
N PRO A 31 15.06 8.55 7.24
CA PRO A 31 13.98 7.68 7.68
C PRO A 31 12.64 8.43 7.78
N TRP A 32 12.64 9.75 8.04
CA TRP A 32 11.43 10.58 8.03
C TRP A 32 10.84 10.68 6.61
N TYR A 33 11.70 10.82 5.60
CA TYR A 33 11.27 10.85 4.20
C TYR A 33 10.72 9.50 3.75
N ALA A 34 11.33 8.40 4.21
CA ALA A 34 10.83 7.05 3.97
C ALA A 34 9.38 6.88 4.44
N VAL A 35 9.06 7.35 5.65
CA VAL A 35 7.70 7.30 6.20
C VAL A 35 6.71 8.05 5.33
N VAL A 36 7.03 9.30 4.98
CA VAL A 36 6.13 10.14 4.18
C VAL A 36 5.83 9.47 2.84
N VAL A 37 6.84 8.91 2.18
CA VAL A 37 6.68 8.22 0.90
C VAL A 37 5.88 6.93 1.04
N TYR A 38 6.16 6.09 2.04
CA TYR A 38 5.44 4.84 2.27
C TYR A 38 3.97 5.08 2.59
N VAL A 39 3.68 6.06 3.46
CA VAL A 39 2.31 6.45 3.79
C VAL A 39 1.60 7.01 2.56
N ALA A 40 2.26 7.86 1.76
CA ALA A 40 1.67 8.40 0.54
C ALA A 40 1.30 7.30 -0.47
N ILE A 41 2.23 6.36 -0.73
CA ILE A 41 1.98 5.22 -1.62
C ILE A 41 0.79 4.39 -1.11
N ALA A 42 0.75 4.12 0.20
CA ALA A 42 -0.30 3.32 0.79
C ALA A 42 -1.66 4.03 0.76
N ILE A 43 -1.74 5.33 1.02
CA ILE A 43 -2.98 6.11 0.94
C ILE A 43 -3.50 6.13 -0.50
N ILE A 44 -2.64 6.36 -1.49
CA ILE A 44 -3.05 6.35 -2.91
C ILE A 44 -3.55 4.96 -3.31
N SER A 45 -2.85 3.90 -2.89
CA SER A 45 -3.27 2.51 -3.14
C SER A 45 -4.60 2.18 -2.47
N LEU A 46 -4.82 2.65 -1.25
CA LEU A 46 -6.08 2.50 -0.50
C LEU A 46 -7.24 3.18 -1.25
N LEU A 47 -7.06 4.43 -1.69
CA LEU A 47 -8.09 5.17 -2.43
C LEU A 47 -8.46 4.47 -3.73
N LEU A 48 -7.47 3.98 -4.48
CA LEU A 48 -7.71 3.21 -5.70
C LEU A 48 -8.40 1.87 -5.43
N GLY A 49 -8.05 1.19 -4.33
CA GLY A 49 -8.72 -0.04 -3.89
C GLY A 49 -10.19 0.18 -3.55
N ILE A 50 -10.49 1.20 -2.74
CA ILE A 50 -11.87 1.59 -2.38
C ILE A 50 -12.66 2.00 -3.63
N TYR A 51 -12.04 2.79 -4.52
CA TYR A 51 -12.65 3.19 -5.79
C TYR A 51 -13.02 1.97 -6.64
N SER A 52 -12.12 0.98 -6.74
CA SER A 52 -12.38 -0.28 -7.44
C SER A 52 -13.56 -1.04 -6.84
N ILE A 53 -13.66 -1.14 -5.52
CA ILE A 53 -14.77 -1.82 -4.82
C ILE A 53 -16.10 -1.08 -5.06
N ALA A 54 -16.12 0.24 -4.86
CA ALA A 54 -17.32 1.05 -4.98
C ALA A 54 -17.87 1.05 -6.42
N PHE A 55 -16.98 1.08 -7.40
CA PHE A 55 -17.37 1.05 -8.80
C PHE A 55 -17.79 -0.36 -9.25
N SER A 56 -17.16 -1.40 -8.70
CA SER A 56 -17.56 -2.79 -8.91
C SER A 56 -19.00 -3.06 -8.50
N MET A 57 -19.51 -2.46 -7.42
CA MET A 57 -20.91 -2.60 -7.01
C MET A 57 -21.92 -2.02 -8.02
N LYS A 58 -21.45 -1.15 -8.93
CA LYS A 58 -22.28 -0.47 -9.94
C LYS A 58 -22.18 -1.11 -11.33
N SER A 59 -21.31 -2.11 -11.50
CA SER A 59 -20.93 -2.69 -12.79
C SER A 59 -21.47 -4.11 -12.99
N SER A 60 -21.36 -4.65 -14.21
CA SER A 60 -21.96 -5.94 -14.58
C SER A 60 -21.23 -7.15 -13.97
N LEU A 61 -21.97 -8.26 -13.76
CA LEU A 61 -21.53 -9.51 -13.10
C LEU A 61 -20.12 -10.01 -13.47
N ASN A 62 -19.69 -9.89 -14.73
CA ASN A 62 -18.37 -10.36 -15.16
C ASN A 62 -17.20 -9.49 -14.66
N THR A 63 -17.42 -8.20 -14.45
CA THR A 63 -16.38 -7.30 -13.89
C THR A 63 -16.25 -7.46 -12.38
N ILE A 64 -17.39 -7.68 -11.70
CA ILE A 64 -17.45 -7.89 -10.24
C ILE A 64 -16.51 -9.00 -9.77
N PHE A 65 -16.47 -10.11 -10.50
CA PHE A 65 -15.69 -11.28 -10.09
C PHE A 65 -14.18 -11.03 -10.03
N LEU A 66 -13.67 -10.04 -10.78
CA LEU A 66 -12.24 -9.71 -10.82
C LEU A 66 -11.90 -8.47 -9.98
N THR A 67 -12.72 -7.42 -10.08
CA THR A 67 -12.43 -6.11 -9.49
C THR A 67 -12.71 -6.05 -7.99
N LEU A 68 -13.65 -6.86 -7.51
CA LEU A 68 -14.04 -6.91 -6.10
C LEU A 68 -12.98 -7.62 -5.24
N PRO A 69 -12.55 -8.87 -5.53
CA PRO A 69 -11.46 -9.49 -4.78
C PRO A 69 -10.15 -8.72 -4.96
N GLY A 70 -9.89 -8.18 -6.15
CA GLY A 70 -8.74 -7.31 -6.41
C GLY A 70 -8.69 -6.08 -5.53
N GLY A 71 -9.79 -5.33 -5.49
CA GLY A 71 -9.92 -4.14 -4.65
C GLY A 71 -9.76 -4.46 -3.16
N ILE A 72 -10.34 -5.57 -2.69
CA ILE A 72 -10.20 -6.03 -1.29
C ILE A 72 -8.74 -6.32 -0.95
N ILE A 73 -8.04 -7.09 -1.79
CA ILE A 73 -6.61 -7.41 -1.59
C ILE A 73 -5.80 -6.11 -1.55
N ILE A 74 -6.05 -5.19 -2.49
CA ILE A 74 -5.36 -3.90 -2.54
C ILE A 74 -5.56 -3.11 -1.24
N THR A 75 -6.80 -3.02 -0.76
CA THR A 75 -7.11 -2.30 0.48
C THR A 75 -6.46 -2.95 1.71
N LEU A 76 -6.48 -4.28 1.82
CA LEU A 76 -5.84 -5.00 2.92
C LEU A 76 -4.33 -4.77 2.96
N PHE A 77 -3.66 -4.88 1.81
CA PHE A 77 -2.22 -4.59 1.72
C PHE A 77 -1.91 -3.13 2.06
N SER A 78 -2.76 -2.19 1.64
CA SER A 78 -2.56 -0.78 1.96
C SER A 78 -2.67 -0.50 3.47
N ILE A 79 -3.65 -1.11 4.13
CA ILE A 79 -3.80 -1.06 5.61
C ILE A 79 -2.57 -1.67 6.29
N LEU A 80 -2.09 -2.81 5.77
CA LEU A 80 -0.91 -3.47 6.30
C LEU A 80 0.34 -2.59 6.16
N ILE A 81 0.54 -1.93 5.01
CA ILE A 81 1.66 -1.02 4.78
C ILE A 81 1.59 0.17 5.74
N ILE A 82 0.42 0.78 5.92
CA ILE A 82 0.24 1.90 6.88
C ILE A 82 0.57 1.43 8.28
N GLY A 83 -0.02 0.31 8.73
CA GLY A 83 0.23 -0.26 10.04
C GLY A 83 1.72 -0.56 10.24
N PHE A 84 2.33 -1.27 9.29
CA PHE A 84 3.75 -1.60 9.33
C PHE A 84 4.63 -0.35 9.37
N THR A 85 4.34 0.67 8.57
CA THR A 85 5.12 1.92 8.55
C THR A 85 5.03 2.66 9.88
N VAL A 86 3.83 2.75 10.47
CA VAL A 86 3.62 3.35 11.79
C VAL A 86 4.35 2.56 12.87
N PHE A 87 4.21 1.23 12.87
CA PHE A 87 4.87 0.36 13.84
C PHE A 87 6.39 0.41 13.72
N ALA A 88 6.94 0.22 12.52
CA ALA A 88 8.37 0.18 12.28
C ALA A 88 9.08 1.51 12.60
N TYR A 89 8.38 2.63 12.41
CA TYR A 89 8.95 3.95 12.63
C TYR A 89 8.73 4.46 14.07
N PHE A 90 7.50 4.48 14.57
CA PHE A 90 7.20 5.05 15.88
C PHE A 90 7.60 4.15 17.06
N LEU A 91 7.70 2.82 16.88
CA LEU A 91 8.31 1.98 17.94
C LEU A 91 9.83 2.18 18.02
N ARG A 92 10.48 2.49 16.90
CA ARG A 92 11.92 2.74 16.86
C ARG A 92 12.30 4.04 17.56
N GLU A 93 11.43 5.06 17.51
CA GLU A 93 11.58 6.31 18.28
C GLU A 93 11.20 6.16 19.76
N GLY A 94 10.47 5.09 20.13
CA GLY A 94 10.06 4.79 21.51
C GLY A 94 11.10 4.06 22.36
N ASP A 95 12.38 4.04 21.96
CA ASP A 95 13.48 3.30 22.62
C ASP A 95 13.26 1.76 22.70
N ILE A 96 12.30 1.23 21.94
CA ILE A 96 12.05 -0.20 21.83
C ILE A 96 12.91 -0.72 20.67
N PRO A 97 13.81 -1.69 20.92
CA PRO A 97 14.72 -2.17 19.89
C PRO A 97 13.92 -2.72 18.69
N PRO A 98 14.30 -2.36 17.45
CA PRO A 98 13.58 -2.79 16.27
C PRO A 98 13.62 -4.32 16.16
N VAL A 99 12.48 -4.92 15.79
CA VAL A 99 12.34 -6.37 15.59
C VAL A 99 13.27 -6.89 14.49
N ILE A 100 13.69 -6.01 13.57
CA ILE A 100 14.69 -6.31 12.54
C ILE A 100 15.95 -5.53 12.89
N ARG A 101 16.98 -6.26 13.32
CA ARG A 101 18.35 -5.75 13.44
C ARG A 101 18.99 -5.82 12.06
N LEU A 102 19.16 -4.67 11.41
CA LEU A 102 20.09 -4.49 10.28
C LEU A 102 21.50 -4.33 10.85
#